data_AF-A0A240E1P0-F1
#
_entry.id   AF-A0A240E1P0-F1
#
_cell.length_a   1.000
_cell.length_b   1.000
_cell.length_c   1.000
_cell.angle_alpha   90.00
_cell.angle_beta   90.00
_cell.angle_gamma   90.00
#
_symmetry.space_group_name_H-M   'P 1'
#
loop_
_entity.id
_entity.type
_entity.pdbx_description
1 polymer ?
#
loop_
_entity_poly.entity_id
_entity_poly.type
_entity_poly.pdbx_seq_one_letter_code
_entity_poly.pdbx_strand_id
1 'polypeptide(L)'
;MSQQTASQTEGKSSWVSGLAALVVVGALVLYYTLADQSMLVRLAVLFGGIAVAVLIVVISPEGRRFISYAKDSIYEVKKVVWPTRKETTQMTLVVFGFVLIMSLFLWAADKLIEWLVFSVFLGWK
;
A
#
# COMPACT_ATOMS: atom_id res chain seq x y z
N MET A 1 -29.48 16.48 16.04
CA MET A 1 -29.10 17.54 15.07
C MET A 1 -27.69 17.39 14.49
N SER A 2 -26.76 16.61 15.07
CA SER A 2 -25.40 16.40 14.56
C SER A 2 -25.26 15.37 13.42
N GLN A 3 -26.25 14.49 13.20
CA GLN A 3 -26.18 13.46 12.15
C GLN A 3 -26.64 13.93 10.76
N GLN A 4 -27.42 15.02 10.66
CA GLN A 4 -27.89 15.55 9.37
C GLN A 4 -26.81 16.37 8.62
N THR A 5 -25.81 16.91 9.34
CA THR A 5 -24.73 17.69 8.74
C THR A 5 -23.68 16.80 8.03
N ALA A 6 -23.54 15.53 8.44
CA ALA A 6 -22.59 14.59 7.85
C ALA A 6 -23.05 14.10 6.45
N SER A 7 -24.34 13.76 6.30
CA SER A 7 -24.87 13.21 5.04
C SER A 7 -25.04 14.25 3.92
N GLN A 8 -25.31 15.52 4.24
CA GLN A 8 -25.39 16.58 3.22
C GLN A 8 -24.02 16.99 2.64
N THR A 9 -22.92 16.68 3.33
CA THR A 9 -21.57 17.02 2.87
C THR A 9 -21.01 15.96 1.89
N GLU A 10 -21.34 14.68 2.06
CA GLU A 10 -20.91 13.58 1.17
C GLU A 10 -21.48 13.69 -0.26
N GLY A 11 -22.75 14.11 -0.39
CA GLY A 11 -23.42 14.22 -1.70
C GLY A 11 -22.90 15.35 -2.57
N LYS A 12 -22.38 16.43 -1.97
CA LYS A 12 -21.90 17.63 -2.69
C LYS A 12 -20.38 17.59 -2.96
N SER A 13 -19.60 16.83 -2.19
CA SER A 13 -18.14 16.77 -2.33
C SER A 13 -17.63 15.64 -3.25
N SER A 14 -18.35 14.51 -3.33
CA SER A 14 -17.98 13.34 -4.16
C SER A 14 -17.91 13.64 -5.66
N TRP A 15 -18.69 14.62 -6.13
CA TRP A 15 -18.68 15.01 -7.54
C TRP A 15 -17.41 15.76 -7.93
N VAL A 16 -16.73 16.43 -6.98
CA VAL A 16 -15.52 17.22 -7.27
C VAL A 16 -14.31 16.31 -7.50
N SER A 17 -14.18 15.21 -6.76
CA SER A 17 -13.15 14.20 -7.02
C SER A 17 -13.43 13.42 -8.31
N GLY A 18 -14.70 13.13 -8.60
CA GLY A 18 -15.12 12.62 -9.90
C GLY A 18 -14.75 13.56 -11.06
N LEU A 19 -14.91 14.88 -10.86
CA LEU A 19 -14.51 15.90 -11.84
C LEU A 19 -12.99 15.92 -12.06
N ALA A 20 -12.20 15.81 -10.99
CA ALA A 20 -10.74 15.73 -11.10
C ALA A 20 -10.29 14.48 -11.88
N ALA A 21 -10.94 13.33 -11.66
CA ALA A 21 -10.67 12.12 -12.44
C ALA A 21 -10.98 12.33 -13.94
N LEU A 22 -12.09 13.01 -14.26
CA LEU A 22 -12.41 13.39 -15.64
C LEU A 22 -11.37 14.34 -16.25
N VAL A 23 -10.82 15.27 -15.47
CA VAL A 23 -9.74 16.15 -15.93
C VAL A 23 -8.48 15.36 -16.28
N VAL A 24 -8.12 14.33 -15.49
CA VAL A 24 -6.99 13.44 -15.80
C VAL A 24 -7.26 12.65 -17.08
N VAL A 25 -8.46 12.09 -17.23
CA VAL A 25 -8.85 11.37 -18.45
C VAL A 25 -8.82 12.30 -19.65
N GLY A 26 -9.32 13.54 -19.52
CA GLY A 26 -9.23 14.56 -20.54
C GLY A 26 -7.79 14.89 -20.92
N ALA A 27 -6.89 15.04 -19.95
CA ALA A 27 -5.47 15.27 -20.19
C ALA A 27 -4.81 14.11 -20.94
N LEU A 28 -5.19 12.86 -20.63
CA LEU A 28 -4.72 11.67 -21.36
C LEU A 28 -5.25 11.63 -22.79
N VAL A 29 -6.54 11.95 -23.00
CA VAL A 29 -7.12 12.03 -24.35
C VAL A 29 -6.43 13.13 -25.18
N LEU A 30 -6.21 14.30 -24.61
CA LEU A 30 -5.43 15.38 -25.23
C LEU A 30 -4.01 14.92 -25.58
N TYR A 31 -3.35 14.20 -24.67
CA TYR A 31 -2.01 13.64 -24.92
C TYR A 31 -1.97 12.64 -26.09
N TYR A 32 -3.04 11.87 -26.31
CA TYR A 32 -3.14 10.93 -27.45
C TYR A 32 -3.54 11.61 -28.75
N THR A 33 -4.44 12.61 -28.72
CA THR A 33 -4.88 13.34 -29.91
C THR A 33 -3.80 14.26 -30.47
N LEU A 34 -2.91 14.79 -29.62
CA LEU A 34 -1.75 15.60 -30.02
C LEU A 34 -0.52 14.73 -30.36
N ALA A 35 -0.72 13.51 -30.86
CA ALA A 35 0.37 12.58 -31.20
C ALA A 35 1.29 13.12 -32.31
N ASP A 36 0.76 13.92 -33.24
CA ASP A 36 1.50 14.49 -34.37
C ASP A 36 2.37 15.72 -34.00
N GLN A 37 2.25 16.22 -32.77
CA GLN A 37 2.99 17.41 -32.30
C GLN A 37 4.30 17.05 -31.62
N SER A 38 5.18 18.05 -31.46
CA SER A 38 6.46 17.88 -30.79
C SER A 38 6.31 17.32 -29.36
N MET A 39 7.25 16.45 -28.97
CA MET A 39 7.24 15.74 -27.69
C MET A 39 7.08 16.68 -26.48
N LEU A 40 7.64 17.89 -26.55
CA LEU A 40 7.57 18.88 -25.48
C LEU A 40 6.15 19.39 -25.22
N VAL A 41 5.39 19.69 -26.29
CA VAL A 41 4.00 20.16 -26.16
C VAL A 41 3.13 19.08 -25.55
N ARG A 42 3.34 17.83 -25.98
CA ARG A 42 2.61 16.65 -25.49
C ARG A 42 2.83 16.44 -23.99
N LEU A 43 4.10 16.49 -23.54
CA LEU A 43 4.43 16.39 -22.11
C LEU A 43 3.88 17.56 -21.30
N ALA A 44 3.95 18.79 -21.82
CA ALA A 44 3.44 19.97 -21.15
C ALA A 44 1.93 19.87 -20.87
N VAL A 45 1.14 19.36 -21.83
CA VAL A 45 -0.31 19.17 -21.66
C VAL A 45 -0.61 18.07 -20.63
N LEU A 46 0.14 16.97 -20.64
CA LEU A 46 -0.04 15.89 -19.66
C LEU A 46 0.27 16.36 -18.24
N PHE A 47 1.47 16.94 -18.03
CA PHE A 47 1.86 17.43 -16.72
C PHE A 47 1.01 18.61 -16.26
N GLY A 48 0.61 19.50 -17.18
CA GLY A 48 -0.31 20.59 -16.89
C GLY A 48 -1.69 20.08 -16.47
N GLY A 49 -2.26 19.11 -17.19
CA GLY A 49 -3.55 18.51 -16.85
C GLY A 49 -3.52 17.77 -15.50
N ILE A 50 -2.45 17.02 -15.22
CA ILE A 50 -2.24 16.40 -13.91
C ILE A 50 -2.12 17.45 -12.81
N ALA A 51 -1.35 18.52 -13.03
CA ALA A 51 -1.20 19.60 -12.05
C ALA A 51 -2.55 20.27 -11.73
N VAL A 52 -3.38 20.52 -12.75
CA VAL A 52 -4.74 21.05 -12.57
C VAL A 52 -5.62 20.08 -11.78
N ALA A 53 -5.60 18.79 -12.11
CA ALA A 53 -6.36 17.78 -11.36
C ALA A 53 -5.93 17.70 -9.89
N VAL A 54 -4.63 17.75 -9.61
CA VAL A 54 -4.08 17.78 -8.24
C VAL A 54 -4.54 19.04 -7.50
N LEU A 55 -4.51 20.21 -8.15
CA LEU A 55 -4.99 21.46 -7.54
C LEU A 55 -6.47 21.37 -7.16
N ILE A 56 -7.31 20.81 -8.04
CA ILE A 56 -8.74 20.61 -7.76
C ILE A 56 -8.92 19.71 -6.52
N VAL A 57 -8.19 18.59 -6.45
CA VAL A 57 -8.27 17.67 -5.31
C VAL A 57 -7.79 18.34 -4.03
N VAL A 58 -6.64 19.02 -4.02
CA VAL A 58 -6.07 19.65 -2.82
C VAL A 58 -6.95 20.79 -2.28
N ILE A 59 -7.61 21.55 -3.15
CA ILE A 59 -8.51 22.65 -2.75
C ILE A 59 -9.87 22.11 -2.26
N SER A 60 -10.26 20.91 -2.70
CA SER A 60 -11.53 20.28 -2.35
C SER A 60 -11.66 19.97 -0.84
N PRO A 61 -12.88 19.88 -0.30
CA PRO A 61 -13.12 19.50 1.10
C PRO A 61 -12.49 18.15 1.47
N GLU A 62 -12.58 17.16 0.58
CA GLU A 62 -12.02 15.82 0.82
C GLU A 62 -10.49 15.81 0.78
N GLY A 63 -9.87 16.57 -0.12
CA GLY A 63 -8.41 16.70 -0.15
C GLY A 63 -7.84 17.36 1.10
N ARG A 64 -8.51 18.40 1.63
CA ARG A 64 -8.09 19.02 2.89
C ARG A 64 -8.22 18.08 4.08
N ARG A 65 -9.29 17.28 4.13
CA ARG A 65 -9.47 16.22 5.15
C ARG A 65 -8.37 15.17 5.07
N PHE A 66 -8.04 14.70 3.86
CA PHE A 66 -6.96 13.76 3.64
C PHE A 66 -5.60 14.32 4.09
N ILE A 67 -5.30 15.59 3.77
CA ILE A 67 -4.06 16.24 4.19
C ILE A 67 -3.99 16.36 5.72
N SER A 68 -5.10 16.72 6.39
CA SER A 68 -5.16 16.75 7.85
C SER A 68 -4.92 15.36 8.44
N TYR A 69 -5.61 14.34 7.92
CA TYR A 69 -5.45 12.96 8.34
C TYR A 69 -4.01 12.43 8.15
N ALA A 70 -3.38 12.78 7.02
CA ALA A 70 -1.99 12.41 6.75
C ALA A 70 -1.03 13.08 7.75
N LYS A 71 -1.26 14.35 8.10
CA LYS A 71 -0.50 15.04 9.15
C LYS A 71 -0.68 14.34 10.50
N ASP A 72 -1.92 14.06 10.89
CA ASP A 72 -2.24 13.38 12.15
C ASP A 72 -1.59 11.99 12.22
N SER A 73 -1.60 11.25 11.10
CA SER A 73 -0.92 9.95 10.98
C SER A 73 0.59 10.07 11.17
N ILE A 74 1.23 11.10 10.63
CA ILE A 74 2.66 11.36 10.84
C ILE A 74 2.95 11.70 12.31
N TYR A 75 2.09 12.48 12.96
CA TYR A 75 2.23 12.76 14.39
C TYR A 75 2.11 11.50 15.25
N GLU A 76 1.21 10.57 14.88
CA GLU A 76 1.06 9.30 15.59
C GLU A 76 2.25 8.37 15.36
N VAL A 77 2.77 8.29 14.13
CA VAL A 77 3.99 7.53 13.82
C VAL A 77 5.19 8.05 14.61
N LYS A 78 5.26 9.35 14.90
CA LYS A 78 6.31 9.93 15.76
C LYS A 78 6.20 9.50 17.23
N LYS A 79 5.02 9.07 17.69
CA LYS A 79 4.84 8.50 19.04
C LYS A 79 5.25 7.04 19.11
N VAL A 80 5.45 6.37 17.97
CA VAL A 80 5.95 5.00 17.93
C VAL A 80 7.39 4.99 18.41
N VAL A 81 7.60 4.40 19.58
CA VAL A 81 8.92 4.13 20.11
C VAL A 81 9.52 2.99 19.29
N TRP A 82 10.37 3.35 18.33
CA TRP A 82 11.05 2.36 17.52
C TRP A 82 12.01 1.56 18.40
N PRO A 83 11.95 0.22 18.35
CA PRO A 83 12.78 -0.62 19.19
C PRO A 83 14.26 -0.36 18.93
N THR A 84 15.07 -0.47 19.97
CA THR A 84 16.52 -0.30 19.80
C THR A 84 17.09 -1.40 18.91
N ARG A 85 18.28 -1.18 18.32
CA ARG A 85 18.94 -2.23 17.52
C ARG A 85 19.14 -3.52 18.31
N LYS A 86 19.34 -3.41 19.63
CA LYS A 86 19.49 -4.54 20.55
C LYS A 86 18.18 -5.32 20.68
N GLU A 87 17.05 -4.65 20.92
CA GLU A 87 15.73 -5.28 21.01
C GLU A 87 15.32 -5.97 19.69
N THR A 88 15.54 -5.28 18.56
CA THR A 88 15.24 -5.82 17.23
C THR A 88 16.05 -7.10 16.96
N THR A 89 17.34 -7.07 17.30
CA THR A 89 18.23 -8.23 17.12
C THR A 89 17.82 -9.38 18.05
N GLN A 90 17.47 -9.08 19.30
CA GLN A 90 17.02 -10.09 20.26
C GLN A 90 15.75 -10.77 19.79
N MET A 91 14.73 -10.02 19.35
CA MET A 91 13.50 -10.59 18.82
C MET A 91 13.75 -11.43 17.56
N THR A 92 14.62 -10.95 16.66
CA THR A 92 15.02 -11.73 15.47
C THR A 92 15.69 -13.04 15.87
N LEU A 93 16.61 -13.01 16.84
CA LEU A 93 17.34 -14.19 17.31
C LEU A 93 16.40 -15.19 17.99
N VAL A 94 15.41 -14.72 18.76
CA VAL A 94 14.35 -15.58 19.32
C VAL A 94 13.58 -16.30 18.22
N VAL A 95 13.16 -15.58 17.17
CA VAL A 95 12.45 -16.18 16.02
C VAL A 95 13.35 -17.17 15.28
N PHE A 96 14.62 -16.82 15.05
CA PHE A 96 15.60 -17.72 14.42
C PHE A 96 15.79 -19.01 15.24
N GLY A 97 15.93 -18.90 16.56
CA GLY A 97 16.04 -20.04 17.45
C GLY A 97 14.82 -20.95 17.37
N PHE A 98 13.62 -20.37 17.37
CA PHE A 98 12.37 -21.11 17.22
C PHE A 98 12.31 -21.86 15.87
N VAL A 99 12.63 -21.19 14.76
CA VAL A 99 12.63 -21.80 13.42
C VAL A 99 13.67 -22.90 13.31
N LEU A 100 14.86 -22.74 13.89
CA LEU A 100 15.90 -23.79 13.91
C LEU A 100 15.42 -25.05 14.64
N ILE A 101 14.78 -24.89 15.80
CA ILE A 101 14.23 -26.02 16.56
C ILE A 101 13.14 -26.74 15.76
N MET A 102 12.22 -25.98 15.16
CA MET A 102 11.15 -26.56 14.32
C MET A 102 11.70 -27.25 13.07
N SER A 103 12.70 -26.66 12.43
CA SER A 103 13.38 -27.26 11.28
C SER A 103 14.03 -28.59 11.65
N LEU A 104 14.76 -28.65 12.77
CA LEU A 104 15.37 -29.89 13.27
C LEU A 104 14.32 -30.94 13.64
N PHE A 105 13.22 -30.52 14.28
CA PHE A 105 12.13 -31.41 14.64
C PHE A 105 11.46 -32.02 13.40
N LEU A 106 11.11 -31.19 12.42
CA LEU A 106 10.51 -31.66 11.17
C LEU A 106 11.49 -32.56 10.42
N TRP A 107 12.76 -32.18 10.31
CA TRP A 107 13.79 -33.02 9.69
C TRP A 107 13.90 -34.40 10.37
N ALA A 108 13.86 -34.46 11.70
CA ALA A 108 13.87 -35.72 12.42
C ALA A 108 12.60 -36.54 12.18
N ALA A 109 11.43 -35.90 12.13
CA ALA A 109 10.16 -36.55 11.79
C ALA A 109 10.17 -37.10 10.36
N ASP A 110 10.65 -36.33 9.38
CA ASP A 110 10.83 -36.75 7.99
C ASP A 110 11.72 -37.99 7.91
N LYS A 111 12.85 -38.00 8.63
CA LYS A 111 13.75 -39.16 8.68
C LYS A 111 13.14 -40.38 9.37
N LEU A 112 12.35 -40.17 10.40
CA LEU A 112 11.64 -41.24 11.09
C LEU A 112 10.55 -41.85 10.20
N ILE A 113 9.81 -41.01 9.47
CA ILE A 113 8.81 -41.47 8.50
C ILE A 113 9.49 -42.19 7.34
N GLU A 114 10.58 -41.64 6.79
CA GLU A 114 11.39 -42.27 5.75
C GLU A 114 11.82 -43.68 6.17
N TRP A 115 12.39 -43.81 7.38
CA TRP A 115 12.80 -45.09 7.94
C TRP A 115 11.63 -46.06 8.15
N LEU A 116 10.51 -45.61 8.71
CA LEU A 116 9.31 -46.44 8.90
C LEU A 116 8.73 -46.92 7.58
N VAL A 117 8.66 -46.05 6.57
CA VAL A 117 8.10 -46.39 5.26
C VAL A 117 9.03 -47.38 4.54
N PHE A 118 10.34 -47.15 4.49
CA PHE A 118 11.27 -48.08 3.84
C PHE A 118 11.33 -49.44 4.54
N SER A 119 11.32 -49.46 5.88
CA SER A 119 11.37 -50.72 6.65
C SER A 119 10.07 -51.52 6.55
N VAL A 120 8.90 -50.87 6.62
CA VAL A 120 7.60 -51.56 6.64
C VAL A 120 7.08 -51.85 5.24
N PHE A 121 7.11 -50.87 4.33
CA PHE A 121 6.50 -51.02 3.01
C PHE A 121 7.46 -51.59 1.95
N LEU A 122 8.73 -51.20 1.97
CA LEU A 122 9.66 -51.56 0.89
C LEU A 122 10.53 -52.79 1.20
N GLY A 123 10.57 -53.25 2.47
CA GLY A 123 11.16 -54.54 2.86
C GLY A 123 12.61 -54.77 2.42
N TRP A 124 13.35 -53.71 2.09
CA TRP A 124 14.71 -53.81 1.59
C TRP A 124 15.68 -53.38 2.69
N LYS A 125 16.29 -54.40 3.31
CA LYS A 125 17.41 -54.39 4.29
C LYS A 125 17.58 -53.16 5.17
#